data_AF-A0A4P9Y6L1-F1
#
_entry.id   AF-A0A4P9Y6L1-F1
#
_cell.length_a   1.000
_cell.length_b   1.000
_cell.length_c   1.000
_cell.angle_alpha   90.00
_cell.angle_beta   90.00
_cell.angle_gamma   90.00
#
_symmetry.space_group_name_H-M   'P 1'
#
loop_
_entity.id
_entity.type
_entity.pdbx_description
1 polymer ?
#
loop_
_entity_poly.entity_id
_entity_poly.type
_entity_poly.pdbx_seq_one_letter_code
_entity_poly.pdbx_strand_id
1 'polypeptide(L)'
;MIFSANALLPPPLPIGTAGVILTCLEWWAFEGVTYLAGVLGVVPLASQAIVLSLSTILFSIPQGLAASTSARVGNLLGAQRPWEARAAAWTALFIAAGTSLTACVSLYILRNPIAWAYSRDEEVARALETLIPIIALFQLGDGMNCVVTSVMQGAGKQALTGWLNGLTYYLLALPLGIALAFPLGLGLDGLWLGLVGGISLLAIALLIRVHRMNWIRESELCLRVEE
;
A
#
# COMPACT_ATOMS: atom_id res chain seq x y z
N MET A 1 -29.27 -12.17 0.99
CA MET A 1 -28.47 -13.03 1.89
C MET A 1 -26.99 -12.59 1.88
N ILE A 2 -26.71 -11.30 2.19
CA ILE A 2 -25.35 -10.74 2.32
C ILE A 2 -25.33 -9.94 3.63
N PHE A 3 -25.53 -10.65 4.73
CA PHE A 3 -25.50 -10.09 6.09
C PHE A 3 -24.54 -10.90 6.99
N SER A 4 -23.60 -11.67 6.42
CA SER A 4 -22.69 -12.53 7.21
C SER A 4 -21.22 -12.09 7.24
N ALA A 5 -20.89 -10.88 6.79
CA ALA A 5 -19.55 -10.31 7.03
C ALA A 5 -19.50 -9.39 8.26
N ASN A 6 -20.65 -8.94 8.77
CA ASN A 6 -20.72 -8.09 9.98
C ASN A 6 -20.66 -8.87 11.29
N ALA A 7 -20.76 -10.21 11.28
CA ALA A 7 -20.81 -11.02 12.49
C ALA A 7 -19.44 -11.22 13.18
N LEU A 8 -18.34 -10.81 12.53
CA LEU A 8 -16.96 -10.93 13.01
C LEU A 8 -16.37 -9.60 13.50
N LEU A 9 -17.13 -8.50 13.42
CA LEU A 9 -16.63 -7.16 13.73
C LEU A 9 -17.12 -6.70 15.12
N PRO A 10 -16.23 -6.17 15.99
CA PRO A 10 -16.64 -5.47 17.22
C PRO A 10 -17.59 -4.30 16.89
N PRO A 11 -18.35 -3.76 17.86
CA PRO A 11 -19.39 -2.75 17.62
C PRO A 11 -18.90 -1.61 16.73
N PRO A 12 -19.75 -1.05 15.85
CA PRO A 12 -19.31 -0.12 14.82
C PRO A 12 -18.81 1.17 15.48
N LEU A 13 -17.50 1.23 15.65
CA LEU A 13 -16.76 2.47 15.84
C LEU A 13 -17.20 3.44 14.73
N PRO A 14 -17.34 4.75 15.03
CA PRO A 14 -17.60 5.75 14.01
C PRO A 14 -16.65 5.55 12.85
N ILE A 15 -17.17 5.56 11.63
CA ILE A 15 -16.46 5.16 10.41
C ILE A 15 -15.07 5.83 10.29
N GLY A 16 -14.97 7.10 10.71
CA GLY A 16 -13.69 7.83 10.76
C GLY A 16 -12.68 7.28 11.77
N THR A 17 -13.11 6.85 12.95
CA THR A 17 -12.21 6.27 13.96
C THR A 17 -11.64 4.92 13.53
N ALA A 18 -12.46 4.08 12.90
CA ALA A 18 -11.99 2.81 12.33
C ALA A 18 -11.00 3.05 11.18
N GLY A 19 -11.26 4.04 10.32
CA GLY A 19 -10.33 4.44 9.25
C GLY A 19 -8.97 4.87 9.79
N VAL A 20 -8.95 5.77 10.79
CA VAL A 20 -7.71 6.25 11.41
C VAL A 20 -6.89 5.10 12.00
N ILE A 21 -7.52 4.20 12.76
CA ILE A 21 -6.82 3.06 13.37
C ILE A 21 -6.20 2.16 12.30
N LEU A 22 -6.95 1.84 11.24
CA LEU A 22 -6.47 0.96 10.17
C LEU A 22 -5.32 1.60 9.38
N THR A 23 -5.34 2.92 9.17
CA THR A 23 -4.20 3.64 8.60
C THR A 23 -3.01 3.63 9.56
N CYS A 24 -3.19 3.89 10.85
CA CYS A 24 -2.10 3.84 11.82
C CYS A 24 -1.42 2.48 11.88
N LEU A 25 -2.20 1.39 11.81
CA LEU A 25 -1.67 0.02 11.76
C LEU A 25 -0.76 -0.22 10.55
N GLU A 26 -1.10 0.33 9.38
CA GLU A 26 -0.23 0.25 8.20
C GLU A 26 1.11 0.96 8.44
N TRP A 27 1.09 2.21 8.94
CA TRP A 27 2.32 2.97 9.20
C TRP A 27 3.18 2.33 10.30
N TRP A 28 2.55 1.78 11.35
CA TRP A 28 3.26 1.09 12.41
C TRP A 28 3.94 -0.21 11.95
N ALA A 29 3.48 -0.84 10.86
CA ALA A 29 4.19 -1.97 10.30
C ALA A 29 5.59 -1.57 9.80
N PHE A 30 5.73 -0.39 9.17
CA PHE A 30 7.03 0.14 8.75
C PHE A 30 7.92 0.49 9.94
N GLU A 31 7.36 1.03 11.02
CA GLU A 31 8.11 1.25 12.26
C GLU A 31 8.58 -0.07 12.90
N GLY A 32 7.77 -1.12 12.81
CA GLY A 32 8.16 -2.47 13.21
C GLY A 32 9.37 -2.98 12.40
N VAL A 33 9.38 -2.74 11.08
CA VAL A 33 10.54 -3.07 10.23
C VAL A 33 11.76 -2.24 10.61
N THR A 34 11.60 -0.96 10.94
CA THR A 34 12.68 -0.10 11.43
C THR A 34 13.25 -0.58 12.76
N TYR A 35 12.41 -1.01 13.69
CA TYR A 35 12.84 -1.64 14.93
C TYR A 35 13.65 -2.92 14.66
N LEU A 36 13.16 -3.79 13.77
CA LEU A 36 13.86 -5.02 13.39
C LEU A 36 15.19 -4.73 12.66
N ALA A 37 15.25 -3.69 11.83
CA ALA A 37 16.49 -3.23 11.20
C ALA A 37 17.50 -2.77 12.26
N GLY A 38 17.05 -2.10 13.33
CA GLY A 38 17.88 -1.75 14.48
C GLY A 38 18.47 -2.96 15.21
N VAL A 39 17.72 -4.07 15.28
CA VAL A 39 18.21 -5.34 15.86
C VAL A 39 19.27 -6.00 14.96
N LEU A 40 19.18 -5.83 13.64
CA LEU A 40 20.16 -6.36 12.68
C LEU A 40 21.49 -5.59 12.70
N GLY A 41 21.50 -4.32 13.11
CA GLY A 41 22.70 -3.53 13.34
C GLY A 41 22.61 -2.09 12.83
N VAL A 42 23.72 -1.36 12.97
CA VAL A 42 23.78 0.08 12.63
C VAL A 42 23.64 0.32 11.12
N VAL A 43 24.30 -0.51 10.30
CA VAL A 43 24.25 -0.38 8.82
C VAL A 43 22.84 -0.64 8.28
N PRO A 44 22.16 -1.76 8.60
CA PRO A 44 20.75 -1.97 8.23
C PRO A 44 19.82 -0.83 8.69
N LEU A 45 19.98 -0.35 9.92
CA LEU A 45 19.16 0.76 10.42
C LEU A 45 19.36 2.05 9.62
N ALA A 46 20.60 2.40 9.28
CA ALA A 46 20.91 3.56 8.46
C ALA A 46 20.35 3.41 7.04
N SER A 47 20.52 2.24 6.42
CA SER A 47 19.94 1.93 5.11
C SER A 47 18.41 2.03 5.13
N GLN A 48 17.76 1.48 6.15
CA GLN A 48 16.30 1.55 6.32
C GLN A 48 15.79 3.00 6.38
N ALA A 49 16.46 3.88 7.12
CA ALA A 49 16.06 5.29 7.23
C ALA A 49 16.16 6.04 5.88
N ILE A 50 17.24 5.79 5.13
CA ILE A 50 17.43 6.35 3.79
C ILE A 50 16.34 5.88 2.83
N VAL A 51 16.03 4.58 2.90
CA VAL A 51 15.02 3.95 2.06
C VAL A 51 13.62 4.48 2.34
N LEU A 52 13.23 4.59 3.61
CA LEU A 52 11.93 5.17 3.98
C LEU A 52 11.79 6.62 3.50
N SER A 53 12.88 7.39 3.56
CA SER A 53 12.90 8.75 3.03
C SER A 53 12.67 8.77 1.52
N LEU A 54 13.36 7.89 0.79
CA LEU A 54 13.21 7.74 -0.66
C LEU A 54 11.79 7.28 -1.06
N SER A 55 11.24 6.29 -0.35
CA SER A 55 9.88 5.79 -0.57
C SER A 55 8.83 6.87 -0.31
N THR A 56 8.99 7.68 0.74
CA THR A 56 8.04 8.78 1.06
C THR A 56 7.97 9.82 -0.06
N ILE A 57 9.12 10.18 -0.64
CA ILE A 57 9.18 11.11 -1.77
C ILE A 57 8.42 10.56 -2.97
N LEU A 58 8.64 9.28 -3.31
CA LEU A 58 8.00 8.65 -4.47
C LEU A 58 6.50 8.40 -4.24
N PHE A 59 6.11 8.10 -3.01
CA PHE A 59 4.72 7.84 -2.63
C PHE A 59 3.82 9.07 -2.70
N SER A 60 4.39 10.27 -2.68
CA SER A 60 3.64 11.53 -2.76
C SER A 60 2.78 11.63 -4.04
N ILE A 61 3.28 11.09 -5.16
CA ILE A 61 2.56 11.11 -6.45
C ILE A 61 1.33 10.17 -6.42
N PRO A 62 1.48 8.85 -6.11
CA PRO A 62 0.33 7.96 -5.91
C PRO A 62 -0.66 8.48 -4.87
N GLN A 63 -0.19 9.08 -3.78
CA GLN A 63 -1.06 9.60 -2.72
C GLN A 63 -1.98 10.72 -3.23
N GLY A 64 -1.46 11.66 -4.03
CA GLY A 64 -2.28 12.70 -4.65
C GLY A 64 -3.31 12.15 -5.65
N LEU A 65 -2.91 11.14 -6.43
CA LEU A 65 -3.82 10.43 -7.33
C LEU A 65 -4.90 9.66 -6.56
N ALA A 66 -4.53 9.02 -5.46
CA ALA A 66 -5.43 8.29 -4.57
C ALA A 66 -6.51 9.20 -3.99
N ALA A 67 -6.13 10.35 -3.43
CA ALA A 67 -7.08 11.31 -2.86
C ALA A 67 -8.08 11.84 -3.90
N SER A 68 -7.60 12.21 -5.09
CA SER A 68 -8.47 12.68 -6.18
C SER A 68 -9.38 11.58 -6.72
N THR A 69 -8.90 10.34 -6.80
CA THR A 69 -9.67 9.18 -7.25
C THR A 69 -10.79 8.83 -6.27
N SER A 70 -10.50 8.81 -4.96
CA SER A 70 -11.49 8.53 -3.93
C SER A 70 -12.65 9.52 -3.99
N ALA A 71 -12.34 10.82 -4.06
CA ALA A 71 -13.34 11.88 -4.18
C ALA A 71 -14.13 11.78 -5.50
N ARG A 72 -13.47 11.52 -6.63
CA ARG A 72 -14.11 11.41 -7.95
C ARG A 72 -15.06 10.22 -8.02
N VAL A 73 -14.64 9.05 -7.53
CA VAL A 73 -15.47 7.83 -7.50
C VAL A 73 -16.66 8.02 -6.57
N GLY A 74 -16.43 8.54 -5.35
CA GLY A 74 -17.51 8.81 -4.40
C GLY A 74 -18.56 9.78 -4.94
N ASN A 75 -18.13 10.89 -5.54
CA ASN A 75 -19.04 11.87 -6.14
C ASN A 75 -19.85 11.29 -7.31
N LEU A 76 -19.25 10.46 -8.17
CA LEU A 76 -19.95 9.86 -9.31
C LEU A 76 -20.96 8.78 -8.88
N LEU A 77 -20.63 8.01 -7.84
CA LEU A 77 -21.55 7.04 -7.24
C LEU A 77 -22.73 7.75 -6.56
N GLY A 78 -22.48 8.82 -5.80
CA GLY A 78 -23.54 9.64 -5.21
C GLY A 78 -24.45 10.29 -6.27
N ALA A 79 -23.88 10.73 -7.39
CA ALA A 79 -24.61 11.32 -8.51
C ALA A 79 -25.34 10.31 -9.42
N GLN A 80 -25.44 9.04 -9.03
CA GLN A 80 -26.08 7.97 -9.81
C GLN A 80 -25.46 7.72 -11.20
N ARG A 81 -24.14 7.87 -11.31
CA ARG A 81 -23.37 7.65 -12.56
C ARG A 81 -22.38 6.48 -12.41
N PRO A 82 -22.87 5.24 -12.23
CA PRO A 82 -22.03 4.08 -11.91
C PRO A 82 -21.00 3.72 -12.99
N TRP A 83 -21.36 3.90 -14.27
CA TRP A 83 -20.46 3.61 -15.40
C TRP A 83 -19.29 4.59 -15.47
N GLU A 84 -19.54 5.86 -15.15
CA GLU A 84 -18.48 6.87 -15.09
C GLU A 84 -17.61 6.69 -13.85
N ALA A 85 -18.19 6.30 -12.72
CA ALA A 85 -17.43 5.94 -11.54
C ALA A 85 -16.47 4.77 -11.83
N ARG A 86 -16.96 3.75 -12.53
CA ARG A 86 -16.13 2.63 -13.01
C ARG A 86 -15.02 3.11 -13.95
N ALA A 87 -15.34 3.93 -14.94
CA ALA A 87 -14.35 4.45 -15.87
C ALA A 87 -13.27 5.26 -15.13
N ALA A 88 -13.66 6.18 -14.24
CA ALA A 88 -12.74 6.97 -13.44
C ALA A 88 -11.80 6.09 -12.58
N ALA A 89 -12.34 5.04 -11.96
CA ALA A 89 -11.54 4.10 -11.19
C ALA A 89 -10.49 3.37 -12.05
N TRP A 90 -10.90 2.82 -13.20
CA TRP A 90 -9.96 2.12 -14.09
C TRP A 90 -8.92 3.05 -14.71
N THR A 91 -9.31 4.27 -15.10
CA THR A 91 -8.37 5.28 -15.58
C THR A 91 -7.33 5.62 -14.52
N ALA A 92 -7.75 5.83 -13.26
CA ALA A 92 -6.84 6.08 -12.16
C ALA A 92 -5.88 4.90 -11.93
N LEU A 93 -6.37 3.65 -11.99
CA LEU A 93 -5.53 2.46 -11.85
C LEU A 93 -4.48 2.34 -12.98
N PHE A 94 -4.82 2.70 -14.23
CA PHE A 94 -3.85 2.73 -15.32
C PHE A 94 -2.79 3.84 -15.13
N ILE A 95 -3.19 5.02 -14.66
CA ILE A 95 -2.25 6.10 -14.33
C ILE A 95 -1.34 5.67 -13.17
N ALA A 96 -1.89 5.01 -12.14
CA ALA A 96 -1.13 4.46 -11.02
C ALA A 96 -0.10 3.42 -11.49
N ALA A 97 -0.50 2.49 -12.36
CA ALA A 97 0.40 1.51 -12.93
C ALA A 97 1.53 2.16 -13.73
N GLY A 98 1.21 3.14 -14.58
CA GLY A 98 2.20 3.86 -15.38
C GLY A 98 3.21 4.63 -14.52
N THR A 99 2.71 5.43 -13.57
CA THR A 99 3.56 6.22 -12.66
C THR A 99 4.42 5.34 -11.76
N SER A 100 3.86 4.26 -11.21
CA SER A 100 4.60 3.33 -10.35
C SER A 100 5.65 2.54 -11.13
N LEU A 101 5.36 2.17 -12.38
CA LEU A 101 6.34 1.55 -13.28
C LEU A 101 7.47 2.51 -13.62
N THR A 102 7.16 3.77 -13.94
CA THR A 102 8.19 4.79 -14.17
C THR A 102 9.07 4.96 -12.93
N ALA A 103 8.48 5.07 -11.74
CA ALA A 103 9.24 5.18 -10.48
C ALA A 103 10.14 3.96 -10.24
N CYS A 104 9.63 2.74 -10.45
CA CYS A 104 10.39 1.49 -10.35
C CYS A 104 11.60 1.48 -11.31
N VAL A 105 11.38 1.81 -12.59
CA VAL A 105 12.44 1.83 -13.60
C VAL A 105 13.48 2.91 -13.29
N SER A 106 13.04 4.12 -12.91
CA SER A 106 13.93 5.22 -12.53
C SER A 106 14.79 4.85 -11.32
N LEU A 107 14.19 4.26 -10.27
CA LEU A 107 14.93 3.80 -9.10
C LEU A 107 15.96 2.73 -9.46
N TYR A 108 15.59 1.76 -10.28
CA TYR A 108 16.49 0.67 -10.66
C TYR A 108 17.69 1.16 -11.47
N ILE A 109 17.47 2.09 -12.42
CA ILE A 109 18.53 2.69 -13.23
C ILE A 109 19.44 3.58 -12.38
N LEU A 110 18.85 4.40 -11.50
CA LEU A 110 19.56 5.38 -10.68
C LEU A 110 20.05 4.82 -9.34
N ARG A 111 19.98 3.50 -9.10
CA ARG A 111 20.29 2.90 -7.79
C ARG A 111 21.67 3.26 -7.26
N ASN A 112 22.71 3.21 -8.12
CA ASN A 112 24.08 3.54 -7.72
C ASN A 112 24.21 5.03 -7.36
N PRO A 113 23.90 5.99 -8.26
CA PRO A 113 24.03 7.41 -7.91
C PRO A 113 23.15 7.82 -6.73
N ILE A 114 21.98 7.20 -6.53
CA ILE A 114 21.14 7.44 -5.35
C ILE A 114 21.85 6.95 -4.07
N ALA A 115 22.37 5.72 -4.05
CA ALA A 115 23.06 5.17 -2.87
C ALA A 115 24.21 6.07 -2.39
N TRP A 116 25.05 6.52 -3.33
CA TRP A 116 26.20 7.39 -3.06
C TRP A 116 25.83 8.85 -2.78
N ALA A 117 24.65 9.30 -3.19
CA ALA A 117 24.15 10.63 -2.85
C ALA A 117 23.67 10.72 -1.38
N TYR A 118 23.14 9.62 -0.83
CA TYR A 118 22.61 9.59 0.53
C TYR A 118 23.65 9.27 1.61
N SER A 119 24.69 8.50 1.30
CA SER A 119 25.72 8.15 2.27
C SER A 119 27.13 8.18 1.67
N ARG A 120 28.09 8.66 2.46
CA ARG A 120 29.54 8.56 2.18
C ARG A 120 30.18 7.33 2.83
N ASP A 121 29.45 6.66 3.71
CA ASP A 121 29.88 5.38 4.29
C ASP A 121 29.72 4.28 3.25
N GLU A 122 30.84 3.64 2.89
CA GLU A 122 30.85 2.60 1.86
C GLU A 122 30.00 1.39 2.23
N GLU A 123 29.91 1.03 3.52
CA GLU A 123 29.12 -0.14 3.95
C GLU A 123 27.62 0.13 3.75
N VAL A 124 27.17 1.32 4.11
CA VAL A 124 25.78 1.76 3.91
C VAL A 124 25.46 1.93 2.43
N ALA A 125 26.37 2.51 1.64
CA ALA A 125 26.17 2.67 0.20
C ALA A 125 26.04 1.32 -0.52
N ARG A 126 26.90 0.35 -0.20
CA ARG A 126 26.81 -1.00 -0.77
C ARG A 126 25.54 -1.74 -0.35
N ALA A 127 25.11 -1.60 0.90
CA ALA A 127 23.83 -2.15 1.36
C ALA A 127 22.64 -1.53 0.61
N LEU A 128 22.69 -0.24 0.28
CA LEU A 128 21.65 0.41 -0.52
C LEU A 128 21.66 -0.07 -1.98
N GLU A 129 22.81 -0.38 -2.56
CA GLU A 129 22.89 -0.89 -3.95
C GLU A 129 22.13 -2.21 -4.13
N THR A 130 22.12 -3.09 -3.12
CA THR A 130 21.36 -4.35 -3.15
C THR A 130 19.89 -4.15 -2.78
N LEU A 131 19.61 -3.20 -1.88
CA LEU A 131 18.27 -2.98 -1.34
C LEU A 131 17.38 -2.12 -2.26
N ILE A 132 17.92 -1.11 -2.96
CA ILE A 132 17.15 -0.22 -3.87
C ILE A 132 16.36 -1.00 -4.94
N PRO A 133 16.91 -2.04 -5.61
CA PRO A 133 16.12 -2.87 -6.52
C PRO A 133 14.89 -3.52 -5.87
N ILE A 134 14.98 -3.95 -4.61
CA ILE A 134 13.86 -4.55 -3.87
C ILE A 134 12.80 -3.47 -3.59
N ILE A 135 13.23 -2.26 -3.24
CA ILE A 135 12.34 -1.12 -3.00
C ILE A 135 11.68 -0.64 -4.29
N ALA A 136 12.38 -0.69 -5.41
CA ALA A 136 11.80 -0.38 -6.71
C ALA A 136 10.61 -1.30 -7.02
N LEU A 137 10.75 -2.60 -6.74
CA LEU A 137 9.65 -3.57 -6.86
C LEU A 137 8.54 -3.30 -5.84
N PHE A 138 8.89 -2.96 -4.60
CA PHE A 138 7.93 -2.57 -3.58
C PHE A 138 7.08 -1.38 -4.06
N GLN A 139 7.71 -0.34 -4.62
CA GLN A 139 7.03 0.88 -5.05
C GLN A 139 6.00 0.62 -6.14
N LEU A 140 6.23 -0.38 -7.00
CA LEU A 140 5.29 -0.81 -8.02
C LEU A 140 3.99 -1.34 -7.41
N GLY A 141 4.10 -2.21 -6.40
CA GLY A 141 2.95 -2.76 -5.69
C GLY A 141 2.27 -1.75 -4.78
N ASP A 142 3.06 -0.92 -4.10
CA ASP A 142 2.59 0.08 -3.15
C ASP A 142 1.78 1.20 -3.82
N GLY A 143 2.28 1.76 -4.93
CA GLY A 143 1.55 2.78 -5.70
C GLY A 143 0.22 2.26 -6.25
N MET A 144 0.16 1.00 -6.71
CA MET A 144 -1.08 0.36 -7.13
C MET A 144 -2.04 0.12 -5.96
N ASN A 145 -1.54 -0.35 -4.81
CA ASN A 145 -2.34 -0.55 -3.60
C ASN A 145 -2.97 0.75 -3.11
N CYS A 146 -2.20 1.84 -3.12
CA CYS A 146 -2.66 3.16 -2.69
C CYS A 146 -3.92 3.59 -3.47
N VAL A 147 -3.89 3.47 -4.79
CA VAL A 147 -5.00 3.90 -5.65
C VAL A 147 -6.17 2.92 -5.62
N VAL A 148 -5.94 1.60 -5.64
CA VAL A 148 -7.03 0.62 -5.57
C VAL A 148 -7.76 0.67 -4.23
N THR A 149 -7.01 0.88 -3.15
CA THR A 149 -7.57 1.09 -1.80
C THR A 149 -8.44 2.33 -1.78
N SER A 150 -8.00 3.41 -2.41
CA SER A 150 -8.74 4.67 -2.51
C SER A 150 -10.02 4.56 -3.35
N VAL A 151 -10.01 3.77 -4.43
CA VAL A 151 -11.24 3.44 -5.18
C VAL A 151 -12.24 2.73 -4.27
N MET A 152 -11.79 1.75 -3.49
CA MET A 152 -12.65 1.00 -2.57
C MET A 152 -13.19 1.90 -1.44
N GLN A 153 -12.38 2.81 -0.92
CA GLN A 153 -12.80 3.80 0.08
C GLN A 153 -13.83 4.77 -0.51
N GLY A 154 -13.62 5.26 -1.74
CA GLY A 154 -14.58 6.10 -2.46
C GLY A 154 -15.92 5.41 -2.74
N ALA A 155 -15.92 4.08 -2.84
CA ALA A 155 -17.13 3.25 -2.90
C ALA A 155 -17.72 2.89 -1.53
N GLY A 156 -17.25 3.50 -0.43
CA GLY A 156 -17.75 3.28 0.93
C GLY A 156 -17.22 2.02 1.63
N LYS A 157 -16.25 1.30 1.05
CA LYS A 157 -15.75 0.01 1.56
C LYS A 157 -14.48 0.11 2.42
N GLN A 158 -14.29 1.23 3.10
CA GLN A 158 -13.08 1.52 3.87
C GLN A 158 -12.76 0.49 4.96
N ALA A 159 -13.78 0.00 5.69
CA ALA A 159 -13.58 -0.99 6.75
C ALA A 159 -13.04 -2.31 6.19
N LEU A 160 -13.63 -2.81 5.10
CA LEU A 160 -13.16 -4.01 4.42
C LEU A 160 -11.70 -3.86 3.97
N THR A 161 -11.39 -2.73 3.32
CA THR A 161 -10.04 -2.49 2.82
C THR A 161 -9.02 -2.39 3.94
N GLY A 162 -9.33 -1.66 5.01
CA GLY A 162 -8.42 -1.52 6.13
C GLY A 162 -8.18 -2.84 6.88
N TRP A 163 -9.22 -3.68 7.04
CA TRP A 163 -9.04 -5.02 7.61
C TRP A 163 -8.17 -5.92 6.74
N LEU A 164 -8.38 -5.93 5.42
CA LEU A 164 -7.52 -6.66 4.50
C LEU A 164 -6.08 -6.16 4.59
N ASN A 165 -5.88 -4.84 4.66
CA ASN A 165 -4.56 -4.25 4.79
C ASN A 165 -3.85 -4.70 6.07
N GLY A 166 -4.50 -4.53 7.22
CA GLY A 166 -3.96 -4.94 8.52
C GLY A 166 -3.64 -6.43 8.58
N LEU A 167 -4.56 -7.29 8.09
CA LEU A 167 -4.31 -8.73 8.05
C LEU A 167 -3.11 -9.06 7.16
N THR A 168 -3.00 -8.45 5.98
CA THR A 168 -1.88 -8.73 5.07
C THR A 168 -0.55 -8.27 5.66
N TYR A 169 -0.45 -7.07 6.23
CA TYR A 169 0.81 -6.61 6.83
C TYR A 169 1.22 -7.44 8.04
N TYR A 170 0.31 -7.67 8.99
CA TYR A 170 0.66 -8.29 10.26
C TYR A 170 0.69 -9.83 10.23
N LEU A 171 -0.14 -10.48 9.41
CA LEU A 171 -0.19 -11.95 9.36
C LEU A 171 0.61 -12.55 8.22
N LEU A 172 0.95 -11.79 7.18
CA LEU A 172 1.69 -12.29 6.03
C LEU A 172 3.02 -11.56 5.84
N ALA A 173 3.00 -10.23 5.66
CA ALA A 173 4.20 -9.49 5.28
C ALA A 173 5.28 -9.51 6.37
N LEU A 174 4.92 -9.18 7.61
CA LEU A 174 5.85 -9.16 8.74
C LEU A 174 6.36 -10.57 9.10
N PRO A 175 5.53 -11.62 9.27
CA PRO A 175 6.03 -12.95 9.54
C PRO A 175 6.93 -13.50 8.43
N LEU A 176 6.56 -13.27 7.16
CA LEU A 176 7.38 -13.66 6.01
C LEU A 176 8.71 -12.90 6.01
N GLY A 177 8.68 -11.59 6.26
CA GLY A 177 9.87 -10.76 6.36
C GLY A 177 10.82 -11.22 7.47
N ILE A 178 10.29 -11.48 8.67
CA ILE A 178 11.06 -11.98 9.82
C ILE A 178 11.68 -13.35 9.49
N ALA A 179 10.91 -14.25 8.87
CA ALA A 179 11.41 -15.57 8.47
C ALA A 179 12.55 -15.48 7.44
N LEU A 180 12.45 -14.56 6.48
CA LEU A 180 13.50 -14.32 5.49
C LEU A 180 14.73 -13.62 6.10
N ALA A 181 14.51 -12.66 7.00
CA ALA A 181 15.57 -11.85 7.59
C ALA A 181 16.47 -12.63 8.55
N PHE A 182 15.87 -13.39 9.47
CA PHE A 182 16.60 -14.04 10.58
C PHE A 182 16.97 -15.50 10.27
N PRO A 183 16.02 -16.46 10.13
CA PRO A 183 16.35 -17.85 9.77
C PRO A 183 17.14 -18.03 8.47
N LEU A 184 16.76 -17.31 7.40
CA LEU A 184 17.45 -17.41 6.10
C LEU A 184 18.66 -16.46 5.99
N GLY A 185 18.89 -15.60 6.99
CA GLY A 185 20.04 -14.70 7.03
C GLY A 185 20.07 -13.63 5.94
N LEU A 186 18.92 -13.30 5.33
CA LEU A 186 18.85 -12.25 4.30
C LEU A 186 18.83 -10.83 4.90
N GLY A 187 18.81 -10.69 6.22
CA GLY A 187 18.87 -9.40 6.91
C GLY A 187 17.75 -8.44 6.47
N LEU A 188 18.12 -7.20 6.17
CA LEU A 188 17.17 -6.15 5.79
C LEU A 188 16.47 -6.44 4.45
N ASP A 189 17.19 -7.03 3.50
CA ASP A 189 16.63 -7.43 2.20
C ASP A 189 15.47 -8.42 2.40
N GLY A 190 15.64 -9.36 3.34
CA GLY A 190 14.59 -10.31 3.72
C GLY A 190 13.32 -9.65 4.26
N LEU A 191 13.46 -8.62 5.11
CA LEU A 191 12.32 -7.85 5.63
C LEU A 191 11.54 -7.21 4.49
N TRP A 192 12.23 -6.55 3.56
CA TRP A 192 11.61 -5.87 2.43
C TRP A 192 11.00 -6.83 1.40
N LEU A 193 11.62 -7.99 1.14
CA LEU A 193 11.04 -9.03 0.31
C LEU A 193 9.71 -9.55 0.87
N GLY A 194 9.61 -9.68 2.20
CA GLY A 194 8.35 -9.98 2.89
C GLY A 194 7.27 -8.94 2.62
N LEU A 195 7.62 -7.64 2.69
CA LEU A 195 6.71 -6.54 2.38
C LEU A 195 6.26 -6.56 0.92
N VAL A 196 7.18 -6.76 -0.03
CA VAL A 196 6.87 -6.87 -1.47
C VAL A 196 5.85 -7.98 -1.70
N GLY A 197 6.06 -9.16 -1.11
CA GLY A 197 5.13 -10.29 -1.21
C GLY A 197 3.74 -9.96 -0.65
N GLY A 198 3.68 -9.38 0.55
CA GLY A 198 2.43 -8.99 1.19
C GLY A 198 1.64 -7.96 0.37
N ILE A 199 2.27 -6.86 0.00
CA ILE A 199 1.66 -5.80 -0.81
C ILE A 199 1.21 -6.33 -2.16
N SER A 200 2.00 -7.18 -2.83
CA SER A 200 1.62 -7.76 -4.12
C SER A 200 0.33 -8.58 -4.00
N LEU A 201 0.22 -9.39 -2.94
CA LEU A 201 -0.99 -10.17 -2.67
C LEU A 201 -2.19 -9.26 -2.38
N LEU A 202 -2.01 -8.22 -1.57
CA LEU A 202 -3.07 -7.25 -1.27
C LEU A 202 -3.56 -6.52 -2.53
N ALA A 203 -2.63 -6.07 -3.38
CA ALA A 203 -2.96 -5.41 -4.64
C ALA A 203 -3.84 -6.31 -5.50
N ILE A 204 -3.42 -7.57 -5.69
CA ILE A 204 -4.17 -8.55 -6.49
C ILE A 204 -5.56 -8.78 -5.88
N ALA A 205 -5.65 -8.96 -4.57
CA ALA A 205 -6.92 -9.19 -3.88
C ALA A 205 -7.88 -8.00 -4.08
N LEU A 206 -7.41 -6.77 -3.87
CA LEU A 206 -8.22 -5.57 -4.04
C LEU A 206 -8.58 -5.30 -5.50
N LEU A 207 -7.66 -5.53 -6.45
CA LEU A 207 -7.94 -5.42 -7.89
C LEU A 207 -9.04 -6.39 -8.32
N ILE A 208 -8.98 -7.65 -7.86
CA ILE A 208 -10.05 -8.64 -8.11
C ILE A 208 -11.38 -8.14 -7.54
N ARG A 209 -11.38 -7.54 -6.34
CA ARG A 209 -12.59 -6.98 -5.73
C ARG A 209 -13.16 -5.82 -6.54
N VAL A 210 -12.33 -4.87 -6.98
CA VAL A 210 -12.76 -3.74 -7.82
C VAL A 210 -13.28 -4.25 -9.17
N HIS A 211 -12.63 -5.23 -9.78
CA HIS A 211 -13.07 -5.82 -11.04
C HIS A 211 -14.42 -6.53 -10.94
N ARG A 212 -14.66 -7.25 -9.83
CA ARG A 212 -15.94 -7.95 -9.56
C ARG A 212 -17.01 -7.05 -8.94
N MET A 213 -16.72 -5.78 -8.69
CA MET A 213 -17.67 -4.86 -8.05
C MET A 213 -18.84 -4.55 -8.98
N ASN A 214 -20.06 -4.68 -8.46
CA ASN A 214 -21.25 -4.25 -9.18
C ASN A 214 -21.50 -2.77 -8.92
N TRP A 215 -20.96 -1.93 -9.80
CA TRP A 215 -21.03 -0.47 -9.71
C TRP A 215 -22.46 0.07 -9.66
N ILE A 216 -23.43 -0.58 -10.30
CA ILE A 216 -24.85 -0.18 -10.25
C ILE A 216 -25.38 -0.35 -8.82
N ARG A 217 -25.13 -1.52 -8.23
CA ARG A 217 -25.56 -1.79 -6.86
C ARG A 217 -24.91 -0.85 -5.85
N GLU A 218 -23.63 -0.53 -6.01
CA GLU A 218 -22.96 0.43 -5.10
C GLU A 218 -23.57 1.83 -5.22
N SER A 219 -23.95 2.25 -6.43
CA SER A 219 -24.65 3.52 -6.67
C SER A 219 -26.03 3.55 -6.00
N GLU A 220 -26.80 2.46 -6.09
CA GLU A 220 -28.11 2.34 -5.44
C GLU A 220 -28.02 2.37 -3.91
N LEU A 221 -26.94 1.80 -3.34
CA LEU A 221 -26.71 1.81 -1.89
C LEU A 221 -26.51 3.22 -1.35
N CYS A 222 -25.96 4.16 -2.15
CA CYS A 222 -25.82 5.56 -1.74
C CYS A 222 -27.16 6.25 -1.49
N LEU A 223 -28.23 5.90 -2.22
CA LEU A 223 -29.57 6.51 -2.03
C LEU A 223 -30.23 6.09 -0.72
N ARG A 224 -29.98 4.86 -0.27
CA ARG A 224 -30.60 4.29 0.94
C ARG A 224 -30.02 4.81 2.25
N VAL A 225 -28.97 5.62 2.18
CA VAL A 225 -28.36 6.27 3.36
C VAL A 225 -29.01 7.65 3.62
N GLU A 226 -29.73 8.20 2.64
CA GLU A 226 -30.45 9.48 2.76
C GLU A 226 -31.88 9.33 3.30
N GLU A 227 -32.44 8.10 3.33
CA GLU A 227 -33.75 7.75 3.92
C GLU A 227 -33.62 7.24 5.36
#